data_AF-A0A953XUC5-F1
#
_entry.id   AF-A0A953XUC5-F1
#
_cell.length_a   1.000
_cell.length_b   1.000
_cell.length_c   1.000
_cell.angle_alpha   90.00
_cell.angle_beta   90.00
_cell.angle_gamma   90.00
#
_symmetry.space_group_name_H-M   'P 1'
#
loop_
_entity.id
_entity.type
_entity.pdbx_description
1 polymer ?
#
loop_
_entity_poly.entity_id
_entity_poly.type
_entity_poly.pdbx_seq_one_letter_code
_entity_poly.pdbx_strand_id
1 'polypeptide(L)'
;MSSSDVKQTDLQRWAHRFAIACTGLLLFMIAVGAMVTTTRAGDTNPGWSWRFWEWFTSWWQAQGGRAWEDGHRVIGTVIGFFGIGLAFTLWKAEKGKPRRWLGVIALGLICLQGVLGGLRVLVVSDADVRDTVLAYTGGGYDVELRRAIKAMFHGVIAQVILSFIACVVVVTSTRWAMPWQAQKSRDAGLSRKLSLLLVPLAVGQLALGTLVRQTGDHVMWHVGGAFVISTGVIVMLMRVFRFHATHTPLRRVATLIAFLLITQVFLGVVPWMLTQGNLVSSDPASTVAILRTAHVTVGATLLMLLSVQALWLHRLALPSDGERSAVTTAGEFEHSLRTRLHDYTVLSKARLSGLVMVTVAAGYFIGSPGKPNVVVLLATMIGVSLVAAGTSAFNQYIERDKDARMERTRNRPLPSGRMTPPHAFAFGVVTSIVGLAIVLLGVNVLAAAMTGLTSAIYVLIYTPLKTRTTLNTLVGAVPGALPPMIGWVAATGGINLHAFVLFAILYVWQLPHFWSIAWLYREDYKEGGMRMLSVEDSDGGMLARQISLWCVALMITSFLPVLVGMAGRTYAVGALALGLGFLAAGIVNQVKRTRESTRGVFFASLLYLPLLLGVLLFDVW
;
A
#
# COMPACT_ATOMS: atom_id res chain seq x y z
N MET A 1 5.03 -2.52 -46.95
CA MET A 1 5.14 -3.01 -45.55
C MET A 1 5.86 -4.34 -45.60
N SER A 2 6.88 -4.53 -44.76
CA SER A 2 7.55 -5.84 -44.63
C SER A 2 6.60 -6.86 -43.97
N SER A 3 6.86 -8.16 -44.13
CA SER A 3 6.07 -9.22 -43.46
C SER A 3 6.10 -9.11 -41.92
N SER A 4 7.17 -8.53 -41.37
CA SER A 4 7.27 -8.17 -39.95
C SER A 4 6.35 -7.01 -39.55
N ASP A 5 6.21 -5.99 -40.39
CA ASP A 5 5.35 -4.83 -40.09
C ASP A 5 3.87 -5.23 -40.06
N VAL A 6 3.45 -6.10 -41.00
CA VAL A 6 2.07 -6.61 -41.06
C VAL A 6 1.74 -7.39 -39.78
N LYS A 7 2.60 -8.35 -39.40
CA LYS A 7 2.43 -9.12 -38.15
C LYS A 7 2.38 -8.22 -36.91
N GLN A 8 3.19 -7.17 -36.86
CA GLN A 8 3.19 -6.24 -35.74
C GLN A 8 1.89 -5.42 -35.67
N THR A 9 1.38 -4.95 -36.82
CA THR A 9 0.09 -4.23 -36.87
C THR A 9 -1.10 -5.11 -36.49
N ASP A 10 -1.07 -6.39 -36.85
CA ASP A 10 -2.13 -7.33 -36.46
C ASP A 10 -2.12 -7.61 -34.96
N LEU A 11 -0.94 -7.79 -34.36
CA LEU A 11 -0.83 -7.95 -32.90
C LEU A 11 -1.35 -6.72 -32.14
N GLN A 12 -1.12 -5.50 -32.64
CA GLN A 12 -1.68 -4.29 -32.05
C GLN A 12 -3.21 -4.25 -32.13
N ARG A 13 -3.79 -4.66 -33.27
CA ARG A 13 -5.25 -4.76 -33.43
C ARG A 13 -5.84 -5.79 -32.47
N TRP A 14 -5.20 -6.94 -32.31
CA TRP A 14 -5.61 -7.95 -31.34
C TRP A 14 -5.53 -7.46 -29.90
N ALA A 15 -4.44 -6.79 -29.52
CA ALA A 15 -4.31 -6.16 -28.20
C ALA A 15 -5.47 -5.19 -27.92
N HIS A 16 -5.84 -4.35 -28.90
CA HIS A 16 -6.97 -3.45 -28.77
C HIS A 16 -8.31 -4.18 -28.62
N ARG A 17 -8.55 -5.25 -29.40
CA ARG A 17 -9.76 -6.07 -29.31
C ARG A 17 -9.88 -6.79 -27.97
N PHE A 18 -8.79 -7.38 -27.47
CA PHE A 18 -8.76 -7.98 -26.15
C PHE A 18 -9.05 -6.97 -25.05
N ALA A 19 -8.48 -5.75 -25.14
CA ALA A 19 -8.78 -4.69 -24.18
C ALA A 19 -10.27 -4.31 -24.20
N ILE A 20 -10.89 -4.14 -25.38
CA ILE A 20 -12.33 -3.84 -25.51
C ILE A 20 -13.17 -4.93 -24.87
N ALA A 21 -12.88 -6.19 -25.21
CA ALA A 21 -13.60 -7.33 -24.66
C ALA A 21 -13.46 -7.41 -23.13
N CYS A 22 -12.25 -7.23 -22.58
CA CYS A 22 -12.03 -7.15 -21.14
C CYS A 22 -12.86 -6.04 -20.49
N THR A 23 -12.86 -4.82 -21.06
CA THR A 23 -13.65 -3.69 -20.54
C THR A 23 -15.14 -4.00 -20.53
N GLY A 24 -15.68 -4.55 -21.63
CA GLY A 24 -17.10 -4.92 -21.73
C GLY A 24 -17.49 -6.01 -20.74
N LEU A 25 -16.68 -7.08 -20.64
CA LEU A 25 -16.90 -8.18 -19.71
C LEU A 25 -16.79 -7.72 -18.25
N LEU A 26 -15.84 -6.85 -17.91
CA LEU A 26 -15.71 -6.29 -16.56
C LEU A 26 -16.89 -5.41 -16.18
N LEU A 27 -17.40 -4.60 -17.11
CA LEU A 27 -18.60 -3.80 -16.85
C LEU A 27 -19.81 -4.69 -16.59
N PHE A 28 -19.99 -5.74 -17.40
CA PHE A 28 -21.03 -6.75 -17.20
C PHE A 28 -20.86 -7.48 -15.85
N MET A 29 -19.62 -7.87 -15.52
CA MET A 29 -19.26 -8.51 -14.25
C MET A 29 -19.59 -7.64 -13.04
N ILE A 30 -19.41 -6.33 -13.12
CA ILE A 30 -19.78 -5.38 -12.06
C ILE A 30 -21.30 -5.33 -11.88
N ALA A 31 -22.08 -5.34 -12.97
CA ALA A 31 -23.54 -5.40 -12.89
C ALA A 31 -24.02 -6.72 -12.27
N VAL A 32 -23.46 -7.85 -12.70
CA VAL A 32 -23.75 -9.18 -12.12
C VAL A 32 -23.33 -9.23 -10.64
N GLY A 33 -22.15 -8.72 -10.29
CA GLY A 33 -21.68 -8.65 -8.91
C GLY A 33 -22.57 -7.75 -8.03
N ALA A 34 -23.10 -6.66 -8.57
CA ALA A 34 -24.08 -5.83 -7.89
C ALA A 34 -25.39 -6.60 -7.63
N MET A 35 -25.86 -7.43 -8.57
CA MET A 35 -27.00 -8.33 -8.34
C MET A 35 -26.70 -9.39 -7.27
N VAL A 36 -25.53 -10.03 -7.32
CA VAL A 36 -25.10 -11.03 -6.32
C VAL A 36 -25.09 -10.42 -4.91
N THR A 37 -24.56 -9.21 -4.76
CA THR A 37 -24.54 -8.52 -3.46
C THR A 37 -25.93 -8.07 -3.01
N THR A 38 -26.78 -7.60 -3.93
CA THR A 38 -28.10 -7.05 -3.58
C THR A 38 -29.11 -8.13 -3.25
N THR A 39 -29.05 -9.27 -3.93
CA THR A 39 -29.89 -10.45 -3.66
C THR A 39 -29.35 -11.32 -2.51
N ARG A 40 -28.21 -10.95 -1.91
CA ARG A 40 -27.46 -11.77 -0.94
C ARG A 40 -27.11 -13.17 -1.46
N ALA A 41 -27.10 -13.34 -2.78
CA ALA A 41 -26.78 -14.60 -3.42
C ALA A 41 -25.31 -15.02 -3.27
N GLY A 42 -24.42 -14.13 -2.82
CA GLY A 42 -22.99 -14.42 -2.75
C GLY A 42 -22.58 -15.49 -1.74
N ASP A 43 -23.48 -15.97 -0.89
CA ASP A 43 -23.20 -17.03 0.09
C ASP A 43 -23.95 -18.33 -0.26
N THR A 44 -24.53 -18.44 -1.48
CA THR A 44 -25.35 -19.59 -1.90
C THR A 44 -24.53 -20.79 -2.36
N ASN A 45 -23.27 -20.58 -2.74
CA ASN A 45 -22.30 -21.62 -3.06
C ASN A 45 -21.03 -21.49 -2.19
N PRO A 46 -21.00 -22.13 -1.01
CA PRO A 46 -19.89 -22.01 -0.06
C PRO A 46 -18.56 -22.60 -0.58
N GLY A 47 -18.57 -23.45 -1.61
CA GLY A 47 -17.33 -24.04 -2.13
C GLY A 47 -16.52 -23.05 -2.97
N TRP A 48 -15.18 -23.10 -2.89
CA TRP A 48 -14.27 -22.45 -3.85
C TRP A 48 -13.35 -23.47 -4.51
N SER A 49 -13.66 -23.82 -5.77
CA SER A 49 -12.84 -24.68 -6.61
C SER A 49 -11.85 -23.89 -7.46
N TRP A 50 -10.61 -24.38 -7.49
CA TRP A 50 -9.57 -23.87 -8.39
C TRP A 50 -9.69 -24.43 -9.81
N ARG A 51 -10.56 -25.43 -10.01
CA ARG A 51 -10.80 -26.08 -11.29
C ARG A 51 -11.90 -25.33 -12.02
N PHE A 52 -11.50 -24.43 -12.93
CA PHE A 52 -12.43 -23.49 -13.54
C PHE A 52 -13.63 -24.16 -14.26
N TRP A 53 -13.48 -25.38 -14.78
CA TRP A 53 -14.54 -26.12 -15.45
C TRP A 53 -15.68 -26.52 -14.52
N GLU A 54 -15.43 -26.67 -13.22
CA GLU A 54 -16.48 -26.98 -12.23
C GLU A 54 -17.48 -25.83 -12.08
N TRP A 55 -17.05 -24.59 -12.34
CA TRP A 55 -17.95 -23.43 -12.35
C TRP A 55 -18.93 -23.44 -13.51
N PHE A 56 -18.47 -23.86 -14.70
CA PHE A 56 -19.33 -23.94 -15.88
C PHE A 56 -20.42 -25.02 -15.69
N THR A 57 -20.04 -26.18 -15.18
CA THR A 57 -21.00 -27.27 -14.91
C THR A 57 -21.99 -26.89 -13.81
N SER A 58 -21.51 -26.24 -12.73
CA SER A 58 -22.37 -25.78 -11.63
C SER A 58 -23.34 -24.70 -12.11
N TRP A 59 -22.86 -23.74 -12.91
CA TRP A 59 -23.69 -22.65 -13.42
C TRP A 59 -24.84 -23.14 -14.31
N TRP A 60 -24.57 -24.09 -15.20
CA TRP A 60 -25.60 -24.64 -16.11
C TRP A 60 -26.76 -25.32 -15.36
N GLN A 61 -26.48 -25.86 -14.17
CA GLN A 61 -27.47 -26.55 -13.34
C GLN A 61 -28.08 -25.64 -12.25
N ALA A 62 -27.56 -24.42 -12.09
CA ALA A 62 -27.94 -23.54 -11.00
C ALA A 62 -29.26 -22.81 -11.29
N GLN A 63 -30.08 -22.64 -10.25
CA GLN A 63 -31.30 -21.83 -10.28
C GLN A 63 -31.27 -20.77 -9.17
N GLY A 64 -32.03 -19.68 -9.35
CA GLY A 64 -32.15 -18.61 -8.35
C GLY A 64 -30.82 -17.92 -8.03
N GLY A 65 -30.53 -17.69 -6.74
CA GLY A 65 -29.31 -17.02 -6.28
C GLY A 65 -28.01 -17.71 -6.73
N ARG A 66 -27.99 -19.03 -6.77
CA ARG A 66 -26.81 -19.80 -7.17
C ARG A 66 -26.41 -19.58 -8.63
N ALA A 67 -27.38 -19.32 -9.51
CA ALA A 67 -27.12 -18.99 -10.90
C ALA A 67 -26.36 -17.67 -11.06
N TRP A 68 -26.66 -16.68 -10.20
CA TRP A 68 -25.95 -15.41 -10.17
C TRP A 68 -24.52 -15.57 -9.68
N GLU A 69 -24.33 -16.34 -8.60
CA GLU A 69 -23.01 -16.54 -8.00
C GLU A 69 -22.07 -17.36 -8.90
N ASP A 70 -22.54 -18.50 -9.42
CA ASP A 70 -21.72 -19.34 -10.30
C ASP A 70 -21.47 -18.66 -11.65
N GLY A 71 -22.47 -17.95 -12.18
CA GLY A 71 -22.33 -17.14 -13.39
C GLY A 71 -21.29 -16.04 -13.23
N HIS A 72 -21.26 -15.37 -12.09
CA HIS A 72 -20.21 -14.39 -11.75
C HIS A 72 -18.81 -15.02 -11.82
N ARG A 73 -18.61 -16.21 -11.24
CA ARG A 73 -17.31 -16.91 -11.25
C ARG A 73 -16.89 -17.34 -12.66
N VAL A 74 -17.84 -17.81 -13.48
CA VAL A 74 -17.61 -18.13 -14.89
C VAL A 74 -17.14 -16.89 -15.67
N ILE A 75 -17.83 -15.77 -15.53
CA ILE A 75 -17.47 -14.51 -16.19
C ILE A 75 -16.07 -14.06 -15.74
N GLY A 76 -15.76 -14.15 -14.45
CA GLY A 76 -14.42 -13.85 -13.91
C GLY A 76 -13.31 -14.69 -14.55
N THR A 77 -13.57 -15.98 -14.78
CA THR A 77 -12.64 -16.88 -15.48
C THR A 77 -12.44 -16.45 -16.93
N VAL A 78 -13.53 -16.13 -17.65
CA VAL A 78 -13.46 -15.65 -19.03
C VAL A 78 -12.64 -14.35 -19.10
N ILE A 79 -12.86 -13.40 -18.20
CA ILE A 79 -12.05 -12.17 -18.10
C ILE A 79 -10.57 -12.49 -17.90
N GLY A 80 -10.23 -13.49 -17.08
CA GLY A 80 -8.86 -13.98 -16.90
C GLY A 80 -8.20 -14.40 -18.22
N PHE A 81 -8.89 -15.20 -19.04
CA PHE A 81 -8.38 -15.61 -20.36
C PHE A 81 -8.18 -14.44 -21.33
N PHE A 82 -9.13 -13.50 -21.38
CA PHE A 82 -8.97 -12.29 -22.18
C PHE A 82 -7.82 -11.40 -21.66
N GLY A 83 -7.61 -11.36 -20.34
CA GLY A 83 -6.48 -10.68 -19.70
C GLY A 83 -5.13 -11.28 -20.11
N ILE A 84 -5.02 -12.61 -20.18
CA ILE A 84 -3.83 -13.30 -20.69
C ILE A 84 -3.59 -12.95 -22.16
N GLY A 85 -4.65 -12.98 -22.98
CA GLY A 85 -4.59 -12.58 -24.39
C GLY A 85 -4.10 -11.14 -24.56
N LEU A 86 -4.63 -10.20 -23.77
CA LEU A 86 -4.20 -8.80 -23.74
C LEU A 86 -2.72 -8.67 -23.34
N ALA A 87 -2.29 -9.34 -22.27
CA ALA A 87 -0.92 -9.30 -21.80
C ALA A 87 0.05 -9.84 -22.85
N PHE A 88 -0.24 -11.00 -23.43
CA PHE A 88 0.58 -11.64 -24.45
C PHE A 88 0.69 -10.78 -25.72
N THR A 89 -0.44 -10.31 -26.25
CA THR A 89 -0.47 -9.51 -27.48
C THR A 89 0.24 -8.17 -27.31
N LEU A 90 0.04 -7.47 -26.18
CA LEU A 90 0.79 -6.23 -25.88
C LEU A 90 2.28 -6.49 -25.69
N TRP A 91 2.64 -7.58 -25.01
CA TRP A 91 4.05 -7.94 -24.78
C TRP A 91 4.80 -8.15 -26.10
N LYS A 92 4.15 -8.79 -27.07
CA LYS A 92 4.70 -9.04 -28.40
C LYS A 92 4.66 -7.80 -29.30
N ALA A 93 3.55 -7.06 -29.31
CA ALA A 93 3.33 -5.90 -30.17
C ALA A 93 4.24 -4.71 -29.84
N GLU A 94 4.48 -4.46 -28.54
CA GLU A 94 5.17 -3.27 -28.03
C GLU A 94 6.59 -3.61 -27.51
N LYS A 95 7.31 -4.50 -28.22
CA LYS A 95 8.68 -4.92 -27.84
C LYS A 95 9.59 -3.69 -27.68
N GLY A 96 10.28 -3.60 -26.54
CA GLY A 96 11.18 -2.49 -26.20
C GLY A 96 10.48 -1.19 -25.76
N LYS A 97 9.15 -1.11 -25.82
CA LYS A 97 8.37 0.07 -25.41
C LYS A 97 7.78 -0.14 -24.01
N PRO A 98 7.65 0.91 -23.18
CA PRO A 98 7.08 0.79 -21.84
C PRO A 98 5.61 0.34 -21.83
N ARG A 99 4.87 0.62 -22.91
CA ARG A 99 3.46 0.24 -23.09
C ARG A 99 3.19 -1.27 -22.97
N ARG A 100 4.18 -2.13 -23.23
CA ARG A 100 4.05 -3.58 -23.09
C ARG A 100 3.67 -4.02 -21.67
N TRP A 101 4.10 -3.25 -20.66
CA TRP A 101 3.83 -3.55 -19.25
C TRP A 101 2.38 -3.31 -18.87
N LEU A 102 1.62 -2.51 -19.63
CA LEU A 102 0.21 -2.25 -19.35
C LEU A 102 -0.61 -3.55 -19.36
N GLY A 103 -0.30 -4.47 -20.26
CA GLY A 103 -0.96 -5.78 -20.32
C GLY A 103 -0.60 -6.68 -19.13
N VAL A 104 0.67 -6.69 -18.72
CA VAL A 104 1.13 -7.45 -17.53
C VAL A 104 0.49 -6.91 -16.25
N ILE A 105 0.43 -5.58 -16.11
CA ILE A 105 -0.24 -4.93 -14.99
C ILE A 105 -1.74 -5.25 -14.99
N ALA A 106 -2.41 -5.18 -16.15
CA ALA A 106 -3.82 -5.54 -16.27
C ALA A 106 -4.08 -6.99 -15.81
N LEU A 107 -3.26 -7.93 -16.27
CA LEU A 107 -3.37 -9.33 -15.87
C LEU A 107 -3.13 -9.52 -14.36
N GLY A 108 -2.08 -8.91 -13.81
CA GLY A 108 -1.79 -8.98 -12.38
C GLY A 108 -2.95 -8.44 -11.52
N LEU A 109 -3.57 -7.34 -11.95
CA LEU A 109 -4.74 -6.76 -11.27
C LEU A 109 -5.98 -7.67 -11.36
N ILE A 110 -6.24 -8.29 -12.52
CA ILE A 110 -7.34 -9.26 -12.70
C ILE A 110 -7.13 -10.48 -11.79
N CYS A 111 -5.91 -11.02 -11.73
CA CYS A 111 -5.57 -12.13 -10.85
C CYS A 111 -5.75 -11.76 -9.37
N LEU A 112 -5.27 -10.59 -8.96
CA LEU A 112 -5.46 -10.07 -7.61
C LEU A 112 -6.96 -9.99 -7.25
N GLN A 113 -7.79 -9.49 -8.16
CA GLN A 113 -9.24 -9.42 -7.97
C GLN A 113 -9.88 -10.80 -7.78
N GLY A 114 -9.45 -11.79 -8.56
CA GLY A 114 -9.90 -13.18 -8.43
C GLY A 114 -9.55 -13.78 -7.07
N VAL A 115 -8.32 -13.56 -6.59
CA VAL A 115 -7.85 -14.00 -5.25
C VAL A 115 -8.66 -13.33 -4.15
N LEU A 116 -8.88 -12.01 -4.23
CA LEU A 116 -9.71 -11.28 -3.26
C LEU A 116 -11.16 -11.79 -3.24
N GLY A 117 -11.70 -12.17 -4.40
CA GLY A 117 -13.02 -12.81 -4.50
C GLY A 117 -13.07 -14.17 -3.81
N GLY A 118 -12.08 -15.02 -4.05
CA GLY A 118 -11.98 -16.35 -3.42
C GLY A 118 -11.82 -16.28 -1.91
N LEU A 119 -10.94 -15.41 -1.42
CA LEU A 119 -10.77 -15.16 0.01
C LEU A 119 -12.06 -14.67 0.68
N ARG A 120 -12.86 -13.85 -0.01
CA ARG A 120 -14.16 -13.39 0.53
C ARG A 120 -15.13 -14.54 0.74
N VAL A 121 -15.15 -15.55 -0.15
CA VAL A 121 -16.03 -16.72 -0.02
C VAL A 121 -15.53 -17.66 1.07
N LEU A 122 -14.25 -18.05 1.02
CA LEU A 122 -13.64 -19.01 1.95
C LEU A 122 -13.75 -18.57 3.41
N VAL A 123 -13.65 -17.26 3.68
CA VAL A 123 -13.87 -16.69 5.03
C VAL A 123 -15.27 -16.93 5.57
N VAL A 124 -16.29 -17.07 4.72
CA VAL A 124 -17.67 -17.28 5.15
C VAL A 124 -17.99 -18.76 5.27
N SER A 125 -17.50 -19.57 4.34
CA SER A 125 -17.92 -20.96 4.15
C SER A 125 -17.13 -21.99 4.92
N ASP A 126 -15.85 -21.74 5.17
CA ASP A 126 -14.97 -22.68 5.82
C ASP A 126 -14.76 -22.21 7.26
N ALA A 127 -15.24 -22.99 8.23
CA ALA A 127 -15.15 -22.64 9.64
C ALA A 127 -13.70 -22.53 10.10
N ASP A 128 -12.80 -23.37 9.59
CA ASP A 128 -11.39 -23.32 9.93
C ASP A 128 -10.77 -22.04 9.35
N VAL A 129 -11.06 -21.68 8.09
CA VAL A 129 -10.58 -20.42 7.48
C VAL A 129 -11.20 -19.20 8.16
N ARG A 130 -12.49 -19.26 8.50
CA ARG A 130 -13.22 -18.19 9.20
C ARG A 130 -12.62 -17.97 10.57
N ASP A 131 -12.47 -19.03 11.36
CA ASP A 131 -12.01 -18.97 12.74
C ASP A 131 -10.51 -18.63 12.78
N THR A 132 -9.72 -19.11 11.81
CA THR A 132 -8.37 -18.64 11.50
C THR A 132 -8.39 -17.13 11.27
N VAL A 133 -9.18 -16.63 10.32
CA VAL A 133 -9.22 -15.20 9.98
C VAL A 133 -9.79 -14.35 11.13
N LEU A 134 -10.75 -14.84 11.92
CA LEU A 134 -11.32 -14.16 13.08
C LEU A 134 -10.33 -14.13 14.26
N ALA A 135 -9.63 -15.24 14.52
CA ALA A 135 -8.56 -15.32 15.50
C ALA A 135 -7.42 -14.37 15.15
N TYR A 136 -7.06 -14.26 13.86
CA TYR A 136 -6.05 -13.30 13.42
C TYR A 136 -6.56 -11.87 13.48
N THR A 137 -7.71 -11.53 12.90
CA THR A 137 -8.17 -10.13 12.84
C THR A 137 -8.56 -9.52 14.22
N GLY A 138 -8.59 -10.31 15.29
CA GLY A 138 -8.86 -9.91 16.67
C GLY A 138 -10.36 -9.77 16.94
N GLY A 139 -10.93 -10.53 17.88
CA GLY A 139 -12.38 -10.70 18.08
C GLY A 139 -13.19 -9.47 18.53
N GLY A 140 -12.66 -8.24 18.42
CA GLY A 140 -13.26 -7.01 18.96
C GLY A 140 -13.97 -6.08 17.98
N TYR A 141 -14.01 -6.40 16.68
CA TYR A 141 -14.81 -5.63 15.72
C TYR A 141 -16.08 -6.38 15.34
N ASP A 142 -17.17 -5.64 15.21
CA ASP A 142 -18.44 -6.15 14.72
C ASP A 142 -18.24 -6.92 13.40
N VAL A 143 -18.76 -8.15 13.36
CA VAL A 143 -18.71 -9.07 12.22
C VAL A 143 -19.27 -8.40 10.97
N GLU A 144 -20.26 -7.52 11.13
CA GLU A 144 -20.86 -6.76 10.04
C GLU A 144 -19.90 -5.74 9.42
N LEU A 145 -19.17 -4.98 10.23
CA LEU A 145 -18.18 -4.01 9.75
C LEU A 145 -17.03 -4.69 8.98
N ARG A 146 -16.62 -5.90 9.39
CA ARG A 146 -15.60 -6.67 8.67
C ARG A 146 -16.09 -7.18 7.33
N ARG A 147 -17.31 -7.71 7.29
CA ARG A 147 -17.95 -8.15 6.06
C ARG A 147 -18.10 -6.95 5.11
N ALA A 148 -18.44 -5.78 5.65
CA ALA A 148 -18.53 -4.54 4.89
C ALA A 148 -17.18 -4.16 4.27
N ILE A 149 -16.13 -4.01 5.09
CA ILE A 149 -14.79 -3.63 4.62
C ILE A 149 -14.28 -4.58 3.52
N LYS A 150 -14.39 -5.91 3.71
CA LYS A 150 -13.93 -6.89 2.70
C LYS A 150 -14.66 -6.73 1.37
N ALA A 151 -15.98 -6.58 1.41
CA ALA A 151 -16.76 -6.40 0.19
C ALA A 151 -16.58 -4.99 -0.42
N MET A 152 -16.22 -3.97 0.38
CA MET A 152 -15.78 -2.66 -0.11
C MET A 152 -14.48 -2.75 -0.91
N PHE A 153 -13.45 -3.44 -0.39
CA PHE A 153 -12.19 -3.63 -1.12
C PHE A 153 -12.41 -4.38 -2.44
N HIS A 154 -13.12 -5.52 -2.41
CA HIS A 154 -13.41 -6.28 -3.62
C HIS A 154 -14.21 -5.45 -4.64
N GLY A 155 -15.28 -4.77 -4.21
CA GLY A 155 -16.16 -4.01 -5.10
C GLY A 155 -15.53 -2.75 -5.70
N VAL A 156 -14.75 -1.99 -4.92
CA VAL A 156 -14.10 -0.76 -5.39
C VAL A 156 -12.92 -1.09 -6.31
N ILE A 157 -12.11 -2.10 -5.97
CA ILE A 157 -10.96 -2.51 -6.79
C ILE A 157 -11.43 -2.95 -8.18
N ALA A 158 -12.53 -3.71 -8.29
CA ALA A 158 -13.10 -4.10 -9.58
C ALA A 158 -13.35 -2.89 -10.51
N GLN A 159 -13.89 -1.80 -9.97
CA GLN A 159 -14.21 -0.58 -10.74
C GLN A 159 -12.96 0.21 -11.12
N VAL A 160 -11.93 0.21 -10.27
CA VAL A 160 -10.62 0.76 -10.58
C VAL A 160 -9.94 -0.03 -11.71
N ILE A 161 -10.04 -1.37 -11.69
CA ILE A 161 -9.52 -2.24 -12.75
C ILE A 161 -10.25 -1.97 -14.07
N LEU A 162 -11.58 -1.88 -14.07
CA LEU A 162 -12.36 -1.49 -15.24
C LEU A 162 -11.84 -0.17 -15.84
N SER A 163 -11.63 0.83 -14.99
CA SER A 163 -11.14 2.16 -15.40
C SER A 163 -9.73 2.11 -15.98
N PHE A 164 -8.85 1.31 -15.39
CA PHE A 164 -7.50 1.08 -15.90
C PHE A 164 -7.52 0.44 -17.30
N ILE A 165 -8.29 -0.65 -17.47
CA ILE A 165 -8.35 -1.35 -18.76
C ILE A 165 -9.04 -0.48 -19.84
N ALA A 166 -10.04 0.33 -19.48
CA ALA A 166 -10.61 1.30 -20.41
C ALA A 166 -9.58 2.35 -20.87
N CYS A 167 -8.67 2.79 -19.99
CA CYS A 167 -7.53 3.60 -20.41
C CYS A 167 -6.58 2.84 -21.36
N VAL A 168 -6.37 1.53 -21.15
CA VAL A 168 -5.61 0.68 -22.10
C VAL A 168 -6.31 0.60 -23.46
N VAL A 169 -7.64 0.48 -23.51
CA VAL A 169 -8.43 0.55 -24.76
C VAL A 169 -8.12 1.84 -25.52
N VAL A 170 -8.10 2.97 -24.82
CA VAL A 170 -7.78 4.26 -25.42
C VAL A 170 -6.35 4.28 -25.96
N VAL A 171 -5.35 3.90 -25.15
CA VAL A 171 -3.92 3.93 -25.53
C VAL A 171 -3.61 3.00 -26.71
N THR A 172 -4.35 1.90 -26.84
CA THR A 172 -4.20 0.93 -27.95
C THR A 172 -5.01 1.29 -29.19
N SER A 173 -5.86 2.32 -29.13
CA SER A 173 -6.70 2.72 -30.27
C SER A 173 -5.92 3.46 -31.36
N THR A 174 -6.37 3.36 -32.60
CA THR A 174 -5.80 4.10 -33.73
C THR A 174 -5.90 5.62 -33.55
N ARG A 175 -6.96 6.10 -32.88
CA ARG A 175 -7.12 7.52 -32.56
C ARG A 175 -6.06 8.04 -31.59
N TRP A 176 -5.53 7.17 -30.74
CA TRP A 176 -4.41 7.52 -29.88
C TRP A 176 -3.10 7.68 -30.65
N ALA A 177 -2.95 7.05 -31.82
CA ALA A 177 -1.77 7.24 -32.67
C ALA A 177 -1.81 8.53 -33.51
N MET A 178 -3.00 9.12 -33.73
CA MET A 178 -3.14 10.35 -34.51
C MET A 178 -2.41 11.54 -33.86
N PRO A 179 -1.77 12.43 -34.65
CA PRO A 179 -1.16 13.65 -34.15
C PRO A 179 -2.26 14.67 -33.82
N TRP A 180 -2.56 14.82 -32.53
CA TRP A 180 -3.46 15.88 -32.06
C TRP A 180 -2.64 17.15 -31.81
N GLN A 181 -3.09 18.29 -32.32
CA GLN A 181 -2.50 19.57 -31.98
C GLN A 181 -2.69 19.84 -30.49
N ALA A 182 -1.58 19.92 -29.78
CA ALA A 182 -1.58 20.09 -28.35
C ALA A 182 -1.71 21.59 -28.01
N GLN A 183 -2.56 21.90 -27.04
CA GLN A 183 -3.04 23.27 -26.82
C GLN A 183 -2.15 23.96 -25.78
N LYS A 184 -1.40 24.99 -26.20
CA LYS A 184 -0.59 25.84 -25.31
C LYS A 184 -1.49 26.87 -24.60
N SER A 185 -2.19 26.49 -23.53
CA SER A 185 -2.88 27.48 -22.69
C SER A 185 -2.84 27.12 -21.20
N ARG A 186 -2.76 28.15 -20.35
CA ARG A 186 -2.86 28.03 -18.87
C ARG A 186 -4.13 27.25 -18.45
N ASP A 187 -5.19 27.38 -19.25
CA ASP A 187 -6.47 26.71 -19.04
C ASP A 187 -6.44 25.18 -19.29
N ALA A 188 -5.60 24.69 -20.21
CA ALA A 188 -5.39 23.26 -20.40
C ALA A 188 -4.76 22.62 -19.14
N GLY A 189 -3.85 23.34 -18.49
CA GLY A 189 -3.22 22.93 -17.24
C GLY A 189 -4.21 22.78 -16.08
N LEU A 190 -5.19 23.69 -15.97
CA LEU A 190 -6.21 23.61 -14.92
C LEU A 190 -7.18 22.44 -15.15
N SER A 191 -7.61 22.20 -16.39
CA SER A 191 -8.44 21.03 -16.74
C SER A 191 -7.70 19.71 -16.46
N ARG A 192 -6.39 19.66 -16.71
CA ARG A 192 -5.55 18.51 -16.32
C ARG A 192 -5.50 18.32 -14.79
N LYS A 193 -5.26 19.37 -14.02
CA LYS A 193 -5.19 19.28 -12.55
C LYS A 193 -6.53 18.85 -11.95
N LEU A 194 -7.63 19.45 -12.41
CA LEU A 194 -8.96 19.13 -11.93
C LEU A 194 -9.34 17.66 -12.23
N SER A 195 -8.96 17.13 -13.41
CA SER A 195 -9.29 15.73 -13.76
C SER A 195 -8.51 14.73 -12.92
N LEU A 196 -7.24 15.03 -12.60
CA LEU A 196 -6.43 14.23 -11.69
C LEU A 196 -6.94 14.25 -10.25
N LEU A 197 -7.65 15.30 -9.83
CA LEU A 197 -8.29 15.38 -8.52
C LEU A 197 -9.62 14.62 -8.48
N LEU A 198 -10.43 14.70 -9.54
CA LEU A 198 -11.78 14.11 -9.56
C LEU A 198 -11.79 12.58 -9.56
N VAL A 199 -10.84 11.94 -10.23
CA VAL A 199 -10.75 10.46 -10.28
C VAL A 199 -10.59 9.83 -8.87
N PRO A 200 -9.61 10.22 -8.03
CA PRO A 200 -9.47 9.65 -6.69
C PRO A 200 -10.63 10.01 -5.76
N LEU A 201 -11.22 11.22 -5.90
CA LEU A 201 -12.43 11.57 -5.15
C LEU A 201 -13.62 10.68 -5.53
N ALA A 202 -13.81 10.39 -6.81
CA ALA A 202 -14.84 9.46 -7.28
C ALA A 202 -14.61 8.04 -6.75
N VAL A 203 -13.36 7.57 -6.64
CA VAL A 203 -13.05 6.29 -5.99
C VAL A 203 -13.45 6.31 -4.51
N GLY A 204 -13.12 7.39 -3.79
CA GLY A 204 -13.55 7.57 -2.39
C GLY A 204 -15.07 7.54 -2.23
N GLN A 205 -15.80 8.14 -3.17
CA GLN A 205 -17.25 8.14 -3.18
C GLN A 205 -17.87 6.76 -3.42
N LEU A 206 -17.25 5.93 -4.25
CA LEU A 206 -17.65 4.53 -4.44
C LEU A 206 -17.41 3.69 -3.18
N ALA A 207 -16.31 3.96 -2.46
CA ALA A 207 -16.04 3.33 -1.17
C ALA A 207 -17.11 3.72 -0.13
N LEU A 208 -17.43 5.02 -0.02
CA LEU A 208 -18.54 5.50 0.82
C LEU A 208 -19.88 4.88 0.42
N GLY A 209 -20.19 4.79 -0.87
CA GLY A 209 -21.44 4.17 -1.34
C GLY A 209 -21.53 2.69 -1.02
N THR A 210 -20.39 1.99 -1.05
CA THR A 210 -20.35 0.58 -0.65
C THR A 210 -20.55 0.41 0.85
N LEU A 211 -19.95 1.30 1.66
CA LEU A 211 -20.14 1.34 3.10
C LEU A 211 -21.62 1.54 3.46
N VAL A 212 -22.26 2.59 2.91
CA VAL A 212 -23.68 2.87 3.11
C VAL A 212 -24.55 1.66 2.77
N ARG A 213 -24.26 0.98 1.65
CA ARG A 213 -25.04 -0.19 1.23
C ARG A 213 -24.92 -1.37 2.19
N GLN A 214 -23.81 -1.49 2.91
CA GLN A 214 -23.51 -2.63 3.77
C GLN A 214 -23.89 -2.37 5.23
N THR A 215 -23.69 -1.15 5.73
CA THR A 215 -23.97 -0.80 7.12
C THR A 215 -25.31 -0.08 7.29
N GLY A 216 -25.88 0.50 6.23
CA GLY A 216 -27.06 1.36 6.31
C GLY A 216 -26.76 2.78 6.84
N ASP A 217 -25.62 2.97 7.50
CA ASP A 217 -25.17 4.24 8.08
C ASP A 217 -24.45 5.15 7.07
N HIS A 218 -24.14 6.38 7.49
CA HIS A 218 -23.32 7.35 6.74
C HIS A 218 -23.91 7.85 5.41
N VAL A 219 -25.22 7.68 5.17
CA VAL A 219 -25.90 8.18 3.96
C VAL A 219 -25.61 9.67 3.72
N MET A 220 -25.60 10.50 4.76
CA MET A 220 -25.32 11.94 4.62
C MET A 220 -23.90 12.24 4.12
N TRP A 221 -22.91 11.45 4.53
CA TRP A 221 -21.53 11.58 4.02
C TRP A 221 -21.45 11.20 2.55
N HIS A 222 -22.19 10.17 2.14
CA HIS A 222 -22.29 9.78 0.74
C HIS A 222 -23.02 10.86 -0.08
N VAL A 223 -24.13 11.42 0.40
CA VAL A 223 -24.83 12.52 -0.32
C VAL A 223 -23.96 13.77 -0.43
N GLY A 224 -23.30 14.18 0.66
CA GLY A 224 -22.40 15.33 0.66
C GLY A 224 -21.20 15.15 -0.28
N GLY A 225 -20.57 13.97 -0.26
CA GLY A 225 -19.50 13.62 -1.20
C GLY A 225 -19.97 13.60 -2.66
N ALA A 226 -21.17 13.08 -2.92
CA ALA A 226 -21.77 13.06 -4.26
C ALA A 226 -21.98 14.49 -4.78
N PHE A 227 -22.44 15.42 -3.94
CA PHE A 227 -22.61 16.82 -4.32
C PHE A 227 -21.29 17.46 -4.72
N VAL A 228 -20.25 17.35 -3.87
CA VAL A 228 -18.92 17.93 -4.14
C VAL A 228 -18.33 17.40 -5.46
N ILE A 229 -18.41 16.08 -5.67
CA ILE A 229 -17.86 15.45 -6.89
C ILE A 229 -18.68 15.84 -8.11
N SER A 230 -20.01 15.87 -8.01
CA SER A 230 -20.88 16.28 -9.11
C SER A 230 -20.61 17.72 -9.53
N THR A 231 -20.45 18.65 -8.58
CA THR A 231 -20.06 20.03 -8.87
C THR A 231 -18.71 20.08 -9.59
N GLY A 232 -17.72 19.35 -9.11
CA GLY A 232 -16.41 19.28 -9.75
C GLY A 232 -16.45 18.69 -11.16
N VAL A 233 -17.25 17.64 -11.39
CA VAL A 233 -17.50 17.06 -12.71
C VAL A 233 -18.21 18.07 -13.62
N ILE A 234 -19.22 18.79 -13.14
CA ILE A 234 -19.89 19.84 -13.93
C ILE A 234 -18.90 20.93 -14.35
N VAL A 235 -18.03 21.38 -13.43
CA VAL A 235 -16.96 22.33 -13.76
C VAL A 235 -16.01 21.76 -14.82
N MET A 236 -15.62 20.49 -14.70
CA MET A 236 -14.81 19.81 -15.72
C MET A 236 -15.50 19.81 -17.08
N LEU A 237 -16.78 19.43 -17.13
CA LEU A 237 -17.56 19.36 -18.36
C LEU A 237 -17.66 20.72 -19.04
N MET A 238 -18.00 21.77 -18.28
CA MET A 238 -18.02 23.14 -18.79
C MET A 238 -16.67 23.54 -19.41
N ARG A 239 -15.56 23.18 -18.75
CA ARG A 239 -14.21 23.45 -19.28
C ARG A 239 -13.94 22.65 -20.56
N VAL A 240 -14.32 21.38 -20.63
CA VAL A 240 -14.14 20.56 -21.83
C VAL A 240 -14.92 21.14 -23.01
N PHE A 241 -16.19 21.51 -22.82
CA PHE A 241 -17.00 22.10 -23.89
C PHE A 241 -16.50 23.48 -24.32
N ARG A 242 -15.99 24.29 -23.37
CA ARG A 242 -15.47 25.64 -23.65
C ARG A 242 -14.10 25.63 -24.33
N PHE A 243 -13.16 24.83 -23.83
CA PHE A 243 -11.75 24.93 -24.22
C PHE A 243 -11.28 23.85 -25.19
N HIS A 244 -12.03 22.75 -25.31
CA HIS A 244 -11.70 21.63 -26.19
C HIS A 244 -12.83 21.36 -27.22
N ALA A 245 -13.47 22.43 -27.69
CA ALA A 245 -14.61 22.39 -28.60
C ALA A 245 -14.34 21.61 -29.92
N THR A 246 -13.09 21.61 -30.38
CA THR A 246 -12.63 20.96 -31.62
C THR A 246 -12.23 19.49 -31.43
N HIS A 247 -12.04 19.02 -30.19
CA HIS A 247 -11.58 17.65 -29.93
C HIS A 247 -12.76 16.67 -29.76
N THR A 248 -13.23 16.11 -30.88
CA THR A 248 -14.44 15.27 -30.95
C THR A 248 -14.46 14.09 -29.95
N PRO A 249 -13.39 13.29 -29.76
CA PRO A 249 -13.42 12.19 -28.79
C PRO A 249 -13.68 12.65 -27.35
N LEU A 250 -13.08 13.77 -26.95
CA LEU A 250 -13.18 14.29 -25.60
C LEU A 250 -14.58 14.84 -25.33
N ARG A 251 -15.19 15.49 -26.33
CA ARG A 251 -16.58 15.94 -26.26
C ARG A 251 -17.57 14.79 -26.17
N ARG A 252 -17.39 13.71 -26.95
CA ARG A 252 -18.25 12.53 -26.87
C ARG A 252 -18.21 11.91 -25.47
N VAL A 253 -17.01 11.76 -24.90
CA VAL A 253 -16.84 11.29 -23.51
C VAL A 253 -17.49 12.25 -22.52
N ALA A 254 -17.32 13.57 -22.69
CA ALA A 254 -17.95 14.58 -21.83
C ALA A 254 -19.48 14.54 -21.89
N THR A 255 -20.08 14.39 -23.08
CA THR A 255 -21.53 14.26 -23.24
C THR A 255 -22.06 13.00 -22.54
N LEU A 256 -21.35 11.87 -22.66
CA LEU A 256 -21.72 10.64 -21.96
C LEU A 256 -21.61 10.80 -20.44
N ILE A 257 -20.56 11.45 -19.94
CA ILE A 257 -20.41 11.76 -18.50
C ILE A 257 -21.56 12.65 -18.02
N ALA A 258 -21.94 13.68 -18.78
CA ALA A 258 -23.05 14.56 -18.43
C ALA A 258 -24.37 13.80 -18.28
N PHE A 259 -24.68 12.94 -19.27
CA PHE A 259 -25.88 12.11 -19.24
C PHE A 259 -25.86 11.15 -18.03
N LEU A 260 -24.76 10.41 -17.85
CA LEU A 260 -24.64 9.44 -16.76
C LEU A 260 -24.62 10.10 -15.38
N LEU A 261 -24.09 11.32 -15.25
CA LEU A 261 -24.10 12.06 -13.97
C LEU A 261 -25.55 12.36 -13.55
N ILE A 262 -26.37 12.83 -14.50
CA ILE A 262 -27.79 13.06 -14.28
C ILE A 262 -28.47 11.74 -13.88
N THR A 263 -28.25 10.68 -14.65
CA THR A 263 -28.78 9.35 -14.34
C THR A 263 -28.35 8.85 -12.95
N GLN A 264 -27.09 9.06 -12.55
CA GLN A 264 -26.57 8.62 -11.25
C GLN A 264 -27.26 9.33 -10.08
N VAL A 265 -27.51 10.64 -10.21
CA VAL A 265 -28.23 11.42 -9.21
C VAL A 265 -29.67 10.93 -9.10
N PHE A 266 -30.36 10.73 -10.23
CA PHE A 266 -31.72 10.15 -10.24
C PHE A 266 -31.76 8.77 -9.58
N LEU A 267 -30.83 7.87 -9.95
CA LEU A 267 -30.73 6.53 -9.37
C LEU A 267 -30.33 6.54 -7.89
N GLY A 268 -29.76 7.63 -7.37
CA GLY A 268 -29.48 7.78 -5.94
C GLY A 268 -30.70 8.26 -5.14
N VAL A 269 -31.45 9.23 -5.68
CA VAL A 269 -32.58 9.86 -5.01
C VAL A 269 -33.84 9.00 -5.05
N VAL A 270 -34.17 8.41 -6.20
CA VAL A 270 -35.43 7.68 -6.39
C VAL A 270 -35.54 6.48 -5.44
N PRO A 271 -34.54 5.57 -5.32
CA PRO A 271 -34.65 4.45 -4.40
C PRO A 271 -34.76 4.88 -2.93
N TRP A 272 -34.06 5.95 -2.54
CA TRP A 272 -34.16 6.51 -1.19
C TRP A 272 -35.58 7.02 -0.90
N MET A 273 -36.19 7.74 -1.83
CA MET A 273 -37.59 8.18 -1.72
C MET A 273 -38.58 7.00 -1.67
N LEU A 274 -38.39 5.99 -2.51
CA LEU A 274 -39.24 4.79 -2.52
C LEU A 274 -39.17 4.03 -1.19
N THR A 275 -37.99 3.96 -0.56
CA THR A 275 -37.81 3.32 0.75
C THR A 275 -38.41 4.12 1.92
N GLN A 276 -38.56 5.44 1.79
CA GLN A 276 -39.12 6.31 2.84
C GLN A 276 -40.63 6.53 2.70
N GLY A 277 -41.18 6.42 1.47
CA GLY A 277 -42.53 6.87 1.15
C GLY A 277 -43.65 5.83 1.14
N ASN A 278 -43.39 4.53 1.34
CA ASN A 278 -44.41 3.46 1.16
C ASN A 278 -45.16 3.50 -0.20
N LEU A 279 -44.56 4.11 -1.23
CA LEU A 279 -45.24 4.45 -2.49
C LEU A 279 -45.38 3.28 -3.50
N VAL A 280 -44.98 2.05 -3.16
CA VAL A 280 -45.01 0.89 -4.09
C VAL A 280 -45.67 -0.31 -3.42
N SER A 281 -46.80 -0.76 -3.97
CA SER A 281 -47.62 -1.88 -3.50
C SER A 281 -47.33 -3.23 -4.20
N SER A 282 -46.38 -3.28 -5.14
CA SER A 282 -46.00 -4.49 -5.88
C SER A 282 -44.50 -4.79 -5.74
N ASP A 283 -44.18 -6.01 -5.29
CA ASP A 283 -42.84 -6.57 -5.00
C ASP A 283 -41.66 -5.56 -4.88
N PRO A 284 -41.54 -4.88 -3.72
CA PRO A 284 -40.51 -3.86 -3.50
C PRO A 284 -39.07 -4.39 -3.61
N ALA A 285 -38.85 -5.69 -3.40
CA ALA A 285 -37.51 -6.26 -3.29
C ALA A 285 -36.79 -6.35 -4.65
N SER A 286 -37.49 -6.80 -5.70
CA SER A 286 -36.92 -6.94 -7.05
C SER A 286 -36.67 -5.58 -7.72
N THR A 287 -37.61 -4.65 -7.60
CA THR A 287 -37.48 -3.28 -8.14
C THR A 287 -36.31 -2.53 -7.50
N VAL A 288 -36.18 -2.57 -6.17
CA VAL A 288 -35.06 -1.94 -5.45
C VAL A 288 -33.73 -2.59 -5.83
N ALA A 289 -33.70 -3.91 -6.07
CA ALA A 289 -32.49 -4.61 -6.48
C ALA A 289 -31.99 -4.16 -7.86
N ILE A 290 -32.91 -3.98 -8.82
CA ILE A 290 -32.59 -3.48 -10.17
C ILE A 290 -32.05 -2.05 -10.08
N LEU A 291 -32.73 -1.17 -9.34
CA LEU A 291 -32.31 0.24 -9.22
C LEU A 291 -30.95 0.39 -8.54
N ARG A 292 -30.66 -0.39 -7.48
CA ARG A 292 -29.34 -0.41 -6.83
C ARG A 292 -28.25 -0.92 -7.77
N THR A 293 -28.54 -1.97 -8.53
CA THR A 293 -27.62 -2.52 -9.54
C THR A 293 -27.33 -1.50 -10.63
N ALA A 294 -28.36 -0.79 -11.11
CA ALA A 294 -28.21 0.29 -12.06
C ALA A 294 -27.33 1.42 -11.47
N HIS A 295 -27.58 1.84 -10.22
CA HIS A 295 -26.80 2.88 -9.55
C HIS A 295 -25.31 2.53 -9.44
N VAL A 296 -24.97 1.28 -9.08
CA VAL A 296 -23.57 0.82 -9.00
C VAL A 296 -22.94 0.77 -10.40
N THR A 297 -23.66 0.26 -11.39
CA THR A 297 -23.14 0.09 -12.76
C THR A 297 -22.91 1.44 -13.44
N VAL A 298 -23.84 2.39 -13.28
CA VAL A 298 -23.70 3.78 -13.77
C VAL A 298 -22.54 4.49 -13.05
N GLY A 299 -22.41 4.32 -11.74
CA GLY A 299 -21.28 4.84 -10.96
C GLY A 299 -19.92 4.31 -11.45
N ALA A 300 -19.81 3.00 -11.72
CA ALA A 300 -18.61 2.39 -12.28
C ALA A 300 -18.29 2.93 -13.69
N THR A 301 -19.32 3.10 -14.52
CA THR A 301 -19.19 3.65 -15.87
C THR A 301 -18.73 5.12 -15.83
N LEU A 302 -19.23 5.90 -14.86
CA LEU A 302 -18.77 7.28 -14.64
C LEU A 302 -17.29 7.33 -14.27
N LEU A 303 -16.83 6.51 -13.32
CA LEU A 303 -15.40 6.45 -12.96
C LEU A 303 -14.53 6.09 -14.17
N MET A 304 -14.97 5.10 -14.95
CA MET A 304 -14.29 4.67 -16.17
C MET A 304 -14.15 5.82 -17.17
N LEU A 305 -15.25 6.54 -17.46
CA LEU A 305 -15.23 7.65 -18.41
C LEU A 305 -14.46 8.86 -17.88
N LEU A 306 -14.53 9.17 -16.59
CA LEU A 306 -13.73 10.22 -15.96
C LEU A 306 -12.23 9.92 -16.09
N SER A 307 -11.83 8.65 -15.92
CA SER A 307 -10.45 8.20 -16.10
C SER A 307 -9.99 8.34 -17.56
N VAL A 308 -10.84 7.95 -18.51
CA VAL A 308 -10.59 8.13 -19.95
C VAL A 308 -10.48 9.62 -20.32
N GLN A 309 -11.35 10.47 -19.76
CA GLN A 309 -11.32 11.91 -19.97
C GLN A 309 -10.03 12.53 -19.42
N ALA A 310 -9.63 12.13 -18.20
CA ALA A 310 -8.38 12.55 -17.58
C ALA A 310 -7.16 12.17 -18.43
N LEU A 311 -7.16 10.96 -19.01
CA LEU A 311 -6.11 10.49 -19.90
C LEU A 311 -5.98 11.37 -21.16
N TRP A 312 -7.10 11.72 -21.79
CA TRP A 312 -7.10 12.61 -22.97
C TRP A 312 -6.66 14.03 -22.61
N LEU A 313 -7.18 14.60 -21.52
CA LEU A 313 -6.79 15.93 -21.05
C LEU A 313 -5.29 16.00 -20.74
N HIS A 314 -4.74 14.94 -20.16
CA HIS A 314 -3.31 14.85 -19.89
C HIS A 314 -2.49 14.80 -21.18
N ARG A 315 -2.96 14.08 -22.21
CA ARG A 315 -2.28 14.01 -23.50
C ARG A 315 -2.30 15.35 -24.26
N LEU A 316 -3.40 16.09 -24.17
CA LEU A 316 -3.59 17.35 -24.92
C LEU A 316 -2.91 18.55 -24.27
N ALA A 317 -2.62 18.48 -22.97
CA ALA A 317 -1.88 19.52 -22.27
C ALA A 317 -0.39 19.47 -22.65
N LEU A 318 0.09 20.43 -23.46
CA LEU A 318 1.53 20.62 -23.58
C LEU A 318 2.09 21.09 -22.24
N PRO A 319 3.26 20.58 -21.85
CA PRO A 319 4.12 21.27 -20.91
C PRO A 319 4.33 22.72 -21.41
N SER A 320 4.22 23.73 -20.54
CA SER A 320 4.53 25.13 -20.91
C SER A 320 5.99 25.21 -21.41
N ASP A 321 6.38 26.26 -22.12
CA ASP A 321 7.74 26.35 -22.69
C ASP A 321 8.87 26.27 -21.62
N GLY A 322 8.56 26.44 -20.33
CA GLY A 322 9.48 26.14 -19.22
C GLY A 322 9.63 24.64 -18.87
N GLU A 323 8.73 23.78 -19.32
CA GLU A 323 8.77 22.32 -19.13
C GLU A 323 9.32 21.58 -20.40
N ARG A 324 9.55 22.29 -21.52
CA ARG A 324 10.12 21.72 -22.77
C ARG A 324 11.60 21.39 -22.71
N SER A 325 12.35 21.94 -21.76
CA SER A 325 13.75 21.53 -21.52
C SER A 325 13.88 20.07 -21.05
N ALA A 326 12.76 19.36 -20.85
CA ALA A 326 12.69 17.97 -20.40
C ALA A 326 12.07 17.01 -21.44
N VAL A 327 12.15 17.29 -22.75
CA VAL A 327 11.87 16.25 -23.76
C VAL A 327 13.02 15.26 -23.74
N THR A 328 12.83 14.25 -22.89
CA THR A 328 13.79 13.19 -22.62
C THR A 328 13.78 12.15 -23.74
N THR A 329 14.91 11.97 -24.41
CA THR A 329 15.22 10.78 -25.22
C THR A 329 14.95 9.50 -24.40
N ALA A 330 14.73 8.35 -25.03
CA ALA A 330 14.43 7.11 -24.31
C ALA A 330 15.49 6.75 -23.23
N GLY A 331 16.76 7.12 -23.48
CA GLY A 331 17.85 7.01 -22.50
C GLY A 331 17.72 7.99 -21.32
N GLU A 332 17.27 9.22 -21.55
CA GLU A 332 17.00 10.19 -20.48
C GLU A 332 15.73 9.86 -19.69
N PHE A 333 14.71 9.22 -20.31
CA PHE A 333 13.55 8.71 -19.59
C PHE A 333 13.94 7.56 -18.66
N GLU A 334 14.77 6.62 -19.14
CA GLU A 334 15.29 5.54 -18.30
C GLU A 334 16.16 6.08 -17.18
N HIS A 335 17.05 7.04 -17.48
CA HIS A 335 17.87 7.72 -16.46
C HIS A 335 16.99 8.46 -15.44
N SER A 336 15.96 9.20 -15.89
CA SER A 336 15.02 9.90 -15.01
C SER A 336 14.20 8.94 -14.15
N LEU A 337 13.75 7.82 -14.71
CA LEU A 337 13.02 6.79 -13.97
C LEU A 337 13.93 6.12 -12.92
N ARG A 338 15.17 5.77 -13.29
CA ARG A 338 16.17 5.23 -12.35
C ARG A 338 16.45 6.21 -11.22
N THR A 339 16.65 7.49 -11.52
CA THR A 339 16.87 8.54 -10.52
C THR A 339 15.65 8.69 -9.61
N ARG A 340 14.43 8.70 -10.16
CA ARG A 340 13.20 8.76 -9.35
C ARG A 340 13.03 7.54 -8.46
N LEU A 341 13.24 6.33 -8.99
CA LEU A 341 13.18 5.10 -8.20
C LEU A 341 14.23 5.12 -7.08
N HIS A 342 15.45 5.53 -7.40
CA HIS A 342 16.50 5.73 -6.41
C HIS A 342 16.06 6.72 -5.33
N ASP A 343 15.52 7.88 -5.71
CA ASP A 343 15.04 8.88 -4.75
C ASP A 343 13.94 8.33 -3.83
N TYR A 344 13.01 7.49 -4.34
CA TYR A 344 12.04 6.78 -3.50
C TYR A 344 12.68 5.74 -2.58
N THR A 345 13.71 5.00 -3.03
CA THR A 345 14.43 4.05 -2.16
C THR A 345 15.20 4.75 -1.05
N VAL A 346 15.73 5.95 -1.32
CA VAL A 346 16.37 6.80 -0.30
C VAL A 346 15.32 7.35 0.66
N LEU A 347 14.16 7.77 0.15
CA LEU A 347 13.06 8.29 0.96
C LEU A 347 12.51 7.22 1.91
N SER A 348 12.33 5.99 1.41
CA SER A 348 11.84 4.84 2.19
C SER A 348 12.88 4.22 3.12
N LYS A 349 14.17 4.57 2.95
CA LYS A 349 15.31 3.93 3.62
C LYS A 349 15.30 2.39 3.49
N ALA A 350 14.90 1.87 2.33
CA ALA A 350 14.70 0.43 2.09
C ALA A 350 15.88 -0.46 2.55
N ARG A 351 17.12 0.01 2.41
CA ARG A 351 18.33 -0.70 2.84
C ARG A 351 18.46 -0.84 4.36
N LEU A 352 18.02 0.15 5.14
CA LEU A 352 18.03 0.09 6.60
C LEU A 352 16.86 -0.72 7.15
N SER A 353 15.73 -0.75 6.44
CA SER A 353 14.54 -1.51 6.84
C SER A 353 14.75 -3.03 6.83
N GLY A 354 15.78 -3.55 6.14
CA GLY A 354 16.06 -4.98 6.07
C GLY A 354 16.29 -5.62 7.45
N LEU A 355 17.12 -5.01 8.30
CA LEU A 355 17.38 -5.53 9.64
C LEU A 355 16.12 -5.45 10.53
N VAL A 356 15.31 -4.39 10.36
CA VAL A 356 14.02 -4.26 11.05
C VAL A 356 13.08 -5.39 10.62
N MET A 357 13.06 -5.77 9.35
CA MET A 357 12.23 -6.88 8.89
C MET A 357 12.72 -8.23 9.42
N VAL A 358 14.03 -8.40 9.60
CA VAL A 358 14.58 -9.60 10.26
C VAL A 358 14.10 -9.69 11.71
N THR A 359 14.08 -8.59 12.46
CA THR A 359 13.62 -8.61 13.85
C THR A 359 12.10 -8.83 13.96
N VAL A 360 11.30 -8.25 13.07
CA VAL A 360 9.85 -8.56 12.94
C VAL A 360 9.65 -10.05 12.68
N ALA A 361 10.37 -10.62 11.70
CA ALA A 361 10.25 -12.02 11.36
C ALA A 361 10.68 -12.92 12.52
N ALA A 362 11.80 -12.62 13.19
CA ALA A 362 12.25 -13.35 14.36
C ALA A 362 11.19 -13.36 15.47
N GLY A 363 10.64 -12.19 15.81
CA GLY A 363 9.56 -12.10 16.80
C GLY A 363 8.32 -12.90 16.42
N TYR A 364 7.97 -12.92 15.13
CA TYR A 364 6.86 -13.72 14.60
C TYR A 364 7.10 -15.23 14.75
N PHE A 365 8.27 -15.71 14.34
CA PHE A 365 8.62 -17.13 14.45
C PHE A 365 8.73 -17.59 15.91
N ILE A 366 9.27 -16.77 16.80
CA ILE A 366 9.33 -17.07 18.24
C ILE A 366 7.91 -17.11 18.84
N GLY A 367 6.98 -16.29 18.34
CA GLY A 367 5.57 -16.29 18.76
C GLY A 367 4.69 -17.37 18.11
N SER A 368 5.20 -18.15 17.15
CA SER A 368 4.42 -19.18 16.45
C SER A 368 5.20 -20.49 16.22
N PRO A 369 5.80 -21.10 17.26
CA PRO A 369 6.57 -22.33 17.12
C PRO A 369 5.72 -23.46 16.49
N GLY A 370 6.30 -24.16 15.50
CA GLY A 370 5.74 -25.35 14.84
C GLY A 370 4.81 -25.11 13.65
N LYS A 371 3.99 -24.04 13.61
CA LYS A 371 3.01 -23.80 12.52
C LYS A 371 2.86 -22.30 12.20
N PRO A 372 3.83 -21.69 11.50
CA PRO A 372 3.78 -20.26 11.22
C PRO A 372 2.81 -19.97 10.06
N ASN A 373 1.91 -19.00 10.24
CA ASN A 373 1.03 -18.56 9.16
C ASN A 373 1.79 -17.61 8.23
N VAL A 374 2.29 -18.15 7.11
CA VAL A 374 3.09 -17.40 6.13
C VAL A 374 2.34 -16.20 5.57
N VAL A 375 1.01 -16.27 5.41
CA VAL A 375 0.21 -15.15 4.90
C VAL A 375 0.21 -13.98 5.89
N VAL A 376 0.04 -14.26 7.18
CA VAL A 376 0.06 -13.23 8.24
C VAL A 376 1.48 -12.67 8.42
N LEU A 377 2.52 -13.50 8.33
CA LEU A 377 3.90 -13.04 8.34
C LEU A 377 4.18 -12.07 7.18
N LEU A 378 3.81 -12.45 5.95
CA LEU A 378 3.99 -11.59 4.77
C LEU A 378 3.18 -10.29 4.87
N ALA A 379 1.93 -10.36 5.32
CA ALA A 379 1.10 -9.17 5.55
C ALA A 379 1.75 -8.24 6.60
N THR A 380 2.30 -8.80 7.68
CA THR A 380 3.01 -8.04 8.72
C THR A 380 4.26 -7.38 8.16
N MET A 381 5.11 -8.13 7.46
CA MET A 381 6.35 -7.60 6.87
C MET A 381 6.07 -6.51 5.83
N ILE A 382 5.10 -6.71 4.94
CA ILE A 382 4.73 -5.71 3.92
C ILE A 382 4.12 -4.48 4.58
N GLY A 383 3.18 -4.66 5.50
CA GLY A 383 2.49 -3.57 6.18
C GLY A 383 3.45 -2.73 7.03
N VAL A 384 4.25 -3.36 7.88
CA VAL A 384 5.26 -2.68 8.71
C VAL A 384 6.33 -2.01 7.85
N SER A 385 6.77 -2.63 6.75
CA SER A 385 7.71 -2.01 5.81
C SER A 385 7.17 -0.73 5.19
N LEU A 386 5.88 -0.73 4.79
CA LEU A 386 5.24 0.44 4.20
C LEU A 386 5.07 1.57 5.22
N VAL A 387 4.70 1.25 6.46
CA VAL A 387 4.65 2.24 7.53
C VAL A 387 6.05 2.78 7.82
N ALA A 388 7.07 1.92 7.94
CA ALA A 388 8.45 2.35 8.16
C ALA A 388 8.98 3.24 7.01
N ALA A 389 8.59 2.97 5.77
CA ALA A 389 8.88 3.83 4.62
C ALA A 389 8.21 5.20 4.77
N GLY A 390 6.95 5.23 5.19
CA GLY A 390 6.21 6.47 5.45
C GLY A 390 6.79 7.29 6.61
N THR A 391 7.08 6.63 7.73
CA THR A 391 7.80 7.20 8.89
C THR A 391 9.14 7.81 8.47
N SER A 392 9.89 7.11 7.62
CA SER A 392 11.17 7.60 7.08
C SER A 392 11.01 8.83 6.19
N ALA A 393 9.95 8.87 5.37
CA ALA A 393 9.62 10.03 4.55
C ALA A 393 9.25 11.24 5.42
N PHE A 394 8.43 11.05 6.46
CA PHE A 394 8.09 12.11 7.41
C PHE A 394 9.30 12.64 8.17
N ASN A 395 10.18 11.76 8.63
CA ASN A 395 11.44 12.17 9.27
C ASN A 395 12.28 13.04 8.33
N GLN A 396 12.49 12.60 7.08
CA GLN A 396 13.26 13.39 6.10
C GLN A 396 12.56 14.71 5.74
N TYR A 397 11.23 14.74 5.71
CA TYR A 397 10.45 15.95 5.51
C TYR A 397 10.65 16.99 6.64
N ILE A 398 10.63 16.54 7.90
CA ILE A 398 10.84 17.39 9.09
C ILE A 398 12.30 17.84 9.20
N GLU A 399 13.25 16.96 8.89
CA GLU A 399 14.68 17.21 9.06
C GLU A 399 15.37 17.86 7.85
N ARG A 400 14.67 18.11 6.73
CA ARG A 400 15.25 18.54 5.45
C ARG A 400 16.30 19.67 5.54
N ASP A 401 16.05 20.69 6.37
CA ASP A 401 16.93 21.86 6.48
C ASP A 401 18.20 21.53 7.29
N LYS A 402 18.11 20.58 8.23
CA LYS A 402 19.24 20.07 9.02
C LYS A 402 20.03 19.06 8.19
N ASP A 403 19.33 18.17 7.47
CA ASP A 403 19.91 17.21 6.56
C ASP A 403 20.75 17.89 5.46
N ALA A 404 20.40 19.12 5.06
CA ALA A 404 21.18 19.93 4.10
C ALA A 404 22.56 20.34 4.62
N ARG A 405 22.76 20.37 5.93
CA ARG A 405 24.02 20.81 6.57
C ARG A 405 24.99 19.67 6.84
N MET A 406 24.53 18.41 6.84
CA MET A 406 25.39 17.25 7.15
C MET A 406 25.89 16.60 5.85
N GLU A 407 27.19 16.33 5.76
CA GLU A 407 27.83 15.78 4.56
C GLU A 407 27.16 14.51 4.04
N ARG A 408 26.81 13.58 4.94
CA ARG A 408 26.17 12.31 4.59
C ARG A 408 24.76 12.47 4.01
N THR A 409 24.03 13.53 4.35
CA THR A 409 22.60 13.66 4.06
C THR A 409 22.24 14.78 3.11
N ARG A 410 23.16 15.72 2.84
CA ARG A 410 22.94 16.85 1.94
C ARG A 410 22.51 16.45 0.52
N ASN A 411 22.87 15.24 0.09
CA ASN A 411 22.54 14.69 -1.22
C ASN A 411 21.20 13.93 -1.26
N ARG A 412 20.44 13.86 -0.17
CA ARG A 412 19.10 13.23 -0.13
C ARG A 412 18.10 13.99 -1.02
N PRO A 413 16.99 13.34 -1.45
CA PRO A 413 16.05 13.93 -2.43
C PRO A 413 15.46 15.28 -2.01
N LEU A 414 15.18 15.46 -0.72
CA LEU A 414 14.60 16.69 -0.18
C LEU A 414 15.63 17.83 -0.02
N PRO A 415 16.76 17.65 0.69
CA PRO A 415 17.79 18.70 0.79
C PRO A 415 18.38 19.15 -0.54
N SER A 416 18.55 18.23 -1.49
CA SER A 416 19.11 18.52 -2.81
C SER A 416 18.10 19.08 -3.83
N GLY A 417 16.83 19.24 -3.44
CA GLY A 417 15.78 19.77 -4.30
C GLY A 417 15.29 18.82 -5.40
N ARG A 418 15.78 17.58 -5.49
CA ARG A 418 15.32 16.59 -6.48
C ARG A 418 13.86 16.13 -6.26
N MET A 419 13.34 16.31 -5.06
CA MET A 419 11.95 16.02 -4.71
C MET A 419 11.33 17.18 -3.93
N THR A 420 10.09 17.55 -4.26
CA THR A 420 9.39 18.63 -3.55
C THR A 420 8.86 18.16 -2.19
N PRO A 421 8.85 19.02 -1.15
CA PRO A 421 8.35 18.64 0.17
C PRO A 421 6.90 18.09 0.19
N PRO A 422 5.92 18.68 -0.53
CA PRO A 422 4.56 18.14 -0.57
C PRO A 422 4.49 16.73 -1.16
N HIS A 423 5.35 16.42 -2.15
CA HIS A 423 5.40 15.11 -2.79
C HIS A 423 5.94 14.04 -1.85
N ALA A 424 7.01 14.34 -1.11
CA ALA A 424 7.54 13.45 -0.09
C ALA A 424 6.54 13.22 1.06
N PHE A 425 5.84 14.28 1.48
CA PHE A 425 4.79 14.19 2.49
C PHE A 425 3.63 13.30 2.04
N ALA A 426 3.13 13.51 0.81
CA ALA A 426 2.06 12.70 0.22
C ALA A 426 2.46 11.22 0.11
N PHE A 427 3.69 10.93 -0.31
CA PHE A 427 4.23 9.58 -0.30
C PHE A 427 4.21 8.98 1.11
N GLY A 428 4.64 9.75 2.12
CA GLY A 428 4.62 9.32 3.52
C GLY A 428 3.22 8.98 4.02
N VAL A 429 2.22 9.82 3.71
CA VAL A 429 0.81 9.59 4.07
C VAL A 429 0.25 8.34 3.40
N VAL A 430 0.42 8.22 2.07
CA VAL A 430 -0.13 7.09 1.31
C VAL A 430 0.48 5.77 1.78
N THR A 431 1.81 5.71 1.91
CA THR A 431 2.49 4.48 2.34
C THR A 431 2.15 4.10 3.78
N SER A 432 2.02 5.07 4.69
CA SER A 432 1.61 4.80 6.08
C SER A 432 0.16 4.30 6.16
N ILE A 433 -0.78 4.92 5.44
CA ILE A 433 -2.19 4.50 5.45
C ILE A 433 -2.33 3.10 4.85
N VAL A 434 -1.71 2.84 3.70
CA VAL A 434 -1.76 1.53 3.05
C VAL A 434 -1.10 0.47 3.92
N GLY A 435 0.06 0.78 4.51
CA GLY A 435 0.76 -0.13 5.43
C GLY A 435 -0.08 -0.48 6.66
N LEU A 436 -0.66 0.52 7.32
CA LEU A 436 -1.54 0.31 8.48
C LEU A 436 -2.80 -0.47 8.11
N ALA A 437 -3.40 -0.20 6.95
CA ALA A 437 -4.56 -0.95 6.46
C ALA A 437 -4.21 -2.44 6.24
N ILE A 438 -3.04 -2.73 5.68
CA ILE A 438 -2.57 -4.11 5.50
C ILE A 438 -2.41 -4.82 6.85
N VAL A 439 -1.78 -4.18 7.85
CA VAL A 439 -1.63 -4.79 9.18
C VAL A 439 -2.99 -4.93 9.88
N LEU A 440 -3.85 -3.91 9.82
CA LEU A 440 -5.15 -3.92 10.48
C LEU A 440 -6.07 -5.02 9.93
N LEU A 441 -6.09 -5.20 8.61
CA LEU A 441 -7.02 -6.09 7.92
C LEU A 441 -6.46 -7.50 7.71
N GLY A 442 -5.14 -7.63 7.53
CA GLY A 442 -4.46 -8.89 7.22
C GLY A 442 -3.71 -9.51 8.40
N VAL A 443 -3.53 -8.77 9.49
CA VAL A 443 -2.84 -9.24 10.70
C VAL A 443 -3.79 -9.12 11.87
N ASN A 444 -3.69 -8.06 12.68
CA ASN A 444 -4.56 -7.81 13.81
C ASN A 444 -4.50 -6.33 14.26
N VAL A 445 -5.51 -5.93 15.04
CA VAL A 445 -5.70 -4.56 15.51
C VAL A 445 -4.55 -4.09 16.39
N LEU A 446 -4.04 -4.97 17.25
CA LEU A 446 -3.00 -4.64 18.22
C LEU A 446 -1.66 -4.38 17.53
N ALA A 447 -1.29 -5.21 16.57
CA ALA A 447 -0.12 -5.04 15.71
C ALA A 447 -0.23 -3.75 14.89
N ALA A 448 -1.42 -3.43 14.35
CA ALA A 448 -1.65 -2.18 13.62
C ALA A 448 -1.51 -0.95 14.52
N ALA A 449 -2.11 -0.99 15.72
CA ALA A 449 -2.00 0.08 16.71
C ALA A 449 -0.54 0.29 17.15
N MET A 450 0.19 -0.79 17.44
CA MET A 450 1.61 -0.72 17.79
C MET A 450 2.46 -0.19 16.63
N THR A 451 2.18 -0.58 15.39
CA THR A 451 2.88 -0.08 14.20
C THR A 451 2.63 1.43 14.02
N GLY A 452 1.39 1.88 14.18
CA GLY A 452 1.02 3.30 14.13
C GLY A 452 1.67 4.10 15.27
N LEU A 453 1.64 3.57 16.48
CA LEU A 453 2.27 4.16 17.66
C LEU A 453 3.79 4.27 17.49
N THR A 454 4.43 3.24 16.93
CA THR A 454 5.86 3.24 16.60
C THR A 454 6.20 4.41 15.67
N SER A 455 5.41 4.60 14.61
CA SER A 455 5.58 5.74 13.69
C SER A 455 5.34 7.08 14.39
N ALA A 456 4.31 7.19 15.22
CA ALA A 456 3.99 8.42 15.96
C ALA A 456 5.09 8.81 16.94
N ILE A 457 5.59 7.87 17.76
CA ILE A 457 6.71 8.12 18.67
C ILE A 457 7.95 8.55 17.89
N TYR A 458 8.25 7.87 16.78
CA TYR A 458 9.42 8.20 15.96
C TYR A 458 9.35 9.62 15.38
N VAL A 459 8.21 9.99 14.77
CA VAL A 459 8.05 11.26 14.04
C VAL A 459 7.76 12.43 14.99
N LEU A 460 6.85 12.26 15.94
CA LEU A 460 6.32 13.35 16.77
C LEU A 460 7.14 13.58 18.04
N ILE A 461 7.84 12.55 18.53
CA ILE A 461 8.60 12.63 19.79
C ILE A 461 10.10 12.58 19.48
N TYR A 462 10.61 11.47 18.95
CA TYR A 462 12.05 11.28 18.75
C TYR A 462 12.67 12.32 17.80
N THR A 463 12.08 12.52 16.63
CA THR A 463 12.61 13.44 15.59
C THR A 463 12.84 14.87 16.14
N PRO A 464 11.88 15.55 16.80
CA PRO A 464 12.13 16.87 17.37
C PRO A 464 13.05 16.84 18.61
N LEU A 465 13.10 15.74 19.36
CA LEU A 465 13.97 15.62 20.54
C LEU A 465 15.47 15.68 20.19
N LYS A 466 15.86 15.25 18.99
CA LYS A 466 17.27 15.24 18.55
C LYS A 466 17.97 16.60 18.63
N THR A 467 17.24 17.72 18.54
CA THR A 467 17.83 19.06 18.70
C THR A 467 17.61 19.68 20.07
N ARG A 468 16.94 18.99 21.00
CA ARG A 468 16.57 19.53 22.31
C ARG A 468 17.40 18.96 23.44
N THR A 469 17.62 17.65 23.44
CA THR A 469 18.24 16.92 24.56
C THR A 469 18.98 15.67 24.11
N THR A 470 20.03 15.28 24.83
CA THR A 470 20.75 14.01 24.65
C THR A 470 19.90 12.78 24.96
N LEU A 471 18.79 12.95 25.68
CA LEU A 471 17.79 11.89 25.93
C LEU A 471 17.12 11.38 24.65
N ASN A 472 17.32 12.06 23.51
CA ASN A 472 16.81 11.62 22.22
C ASN A 472 17.18 10.17 21.88
N THR A 473 18.38 9.70 22.28
CA THR A 473 18.84 8.35 21.93
C THR A 473 18.05 7.27 22.70
N LEU A 474 17.75 7.53 23.98
CA LEU A 474 16.93 6.64 24.81
C LEU A 474 15.47 6.63 24.35
N VAL A 475 14.90 7.79 24.04
CA VAL A 475 13.52 7.86 23.52
C VAL A 475 13.41 7.25 22.12
N GLY A 476 14.41 7.48 21.27
CA GLY A 476 14.50 6.91 19.91
C GLY A 476 14.72 5.40 19.89
N ALA A 477 15.26 4.84 20.97
CA ALA A 477 15.39 3.41 21.15
C ALA A 477 14.03 2.71 21.31
N VAL A 478 13.00 3.38 21.85
CA VAL A 478 11.66 2.79 22.00
C VAL A 478 11.06 2.33 20.65
N PRO A 479 10.88 3.20 19.63
CA PRO A 479 10.34 2.77 18.35
C PRO A 479 11.27 1.80 17.60
N GLY A 480 12.58 1.84 17.86
CA GLY A 480 13.54 0.87 17.30
C GLY A 480 13.40 -0.54 17.90
N ALA A 481 12.88 -0.66 19.12
CA ALA A 481 12.74 -1.91 19.86
C ALA A 481 11.37 -2.59 19.71
N LEU A 482 10.34 -1.86 19.28
CA LEU A 482 9.00 -2.39 19.02
C LEU A 482 8.88 -3.42 17.87
N PRO A 483 9.71 -3.44 16.80
CA PRO A 483 9.54 -4.37 15.68
C PRO A 483 9.44 -5.87 16.02
N PRO A 484 10.32 -6.49 16.83
CA PRO A 484 10.17 -7.90 17.21
C PRO A 484 8.94 -8.14 18.08
N MET A 485 8.56 -7.16 18.91
CA MET A 485 7.33 -7.22 19.69
C MET A 485 6.09 -7.18 18.79
N ILE A 486 6.10 -6.35 17.73
CA ILE A 486 5.05 -6.33 16.70
C ILE A 486 4.98 -7.69 15.99
N GLY A 487 6.12 -8.29 15.66
CA GLY A 487 6.19 -9.65 15.11
C GLY A 487 5.53 -10.69 16.02
N TRP A 488 5.87 -10.68 17.31
CA TRP A 488 5.27 -11.56 18.31
C TRP A 488 3.75 -11.36 18.41
N VAL A 489 3.29 -10.11 18.49
CA VAL A 489 1.87 -9.77 18.57
C VAL A 489 1.14 -10.15 17.29
N ALA A 490 1.78 -10.04 16.13
CA ALA A 490 1.22 -10.49 14.86
C ALA A 490 1.00 -12.01 14.83
N ALA A 491 1.87 -12.79 15.48
CA ALA A 491 1.76 -14.24 15.59
C ALA A 491 0.72 -14.67 16.64
N THR A 492 0.71 -14.01 17.80
CA THR A 492 -0.04 -14.48 19.00
C THR A 492 -1.35 -13.74 19.26
N GLY A 493 -1.54 -12.55 18.68
CA GLY A 493 -2.70 -11.69 18.92
C GLY A 493 -2.68 -10.93 20.25
N GLY A 494 -1.64 -11.09 21.09
CA GLY A 494 -1.60 -10.52 22.43
C GLY A 494 -0.21 -10.05 22.87
N ILE A 495 -0.19 -9.14 23.85
CA ILE A 495 1.03 -8.66 24.51
C ILE A 495 1.19 -9.43 25.82
N ASN A 496 2.31 -10.14 25.98
CA ASN A 496 2.66 -10.87 27.19
C ASN A 496 4.14 -10.64 27.55
N LEU A 497 4.60 -11.32 28.61
CA LEU A 497 5.98 -11.21 29.09
C LEU A 497 7.01 -11.51 27.99
N HIS A 498 6.73 -12.48 27.12
CA HIS A 498 7.64 -12.87 26.04
C HIS A 498 7.84 -11.75 25.01
N ALA A 499 6.75 -11.07 24.64
CA ALA A 499 6.79 -9.90 23.77
C ALA A 499 7.67 -8.78 24.37
N PHE A 500 7.54 -8.54 25.69
CA PHE A 500 8.36 -7.56 26.41
C PHE A 500 9.84 -7.96 26.51
N VAL A 501 10.16 -9.24 26.64
CA VAL A 501 11.55 -9.72 26.63
C VAL A 501 12.22 -9.41 25.29
N LEU A 502 11.54 -9.67 24.17
CA LEU A 502 12.06 -9.34 22.83
C LEU A 502 12.26 -7.82 22.65
N PHE A 503 11.31 -7.03 23.12
CA PHE A 503 11.44 -5.57 23.19
C PHE A 503 12.66 -5.16 24.01
N ALA A 504 12.83 -5.69 25.22
CA ALA A 504 13.91 -5.33 26.13
C ALA A 504 15.29 -5.64 25.55
N ILE A 505 15.47 -6.82 24.95
CA ILE A 505 16.72 -7.21 24.29
C ILE A 505 17.07 -6.21 23.19
N LEU A 506 16.13 -5.91 22.29
CA LEU A 506 16.38 -4.98 21.19
C LEU A 506 16.56 -3.54 21.70
N TYR A 507 15.83 -3.16 22.75
CA TYR A 507 15.93 -1.87 23.40
C TYR A 507 17.32 -1.60 23.95
N VAL A 508 17.84 -2.56 24.71
CA VAL A 508 19.15 -2.45 25.37
C VAL A 508 20.28 -2.59 24.35
N TRP A 509 20.14 -3.47 23.35
CA TRP A 509 21.17 -3.70 22.33
C TRP A 509 21.49 -2.46 21.50
N GLN A 510 20.48 -1.68 21.12
CA GLN A 510 20.70 -0.57 20.20
C GLN A 510 21.41 0.62 20.85
N LEU A 511 21.49 0.69 22.18
CA LEU A 511 22.10 1.85 22.86
C LEU A 511 23.63 1.90 22.65
N PRO A 512 24.41 0.84 22.92
CA PRO A 512 25.82 0.78 22.51
C PRO A 512 26.01 1.00 21.01
N HIS A 513 25.11 0.45 20.18
CA HIS A 513 25.14 0.60 18.72
C HIS A 513 24.98 2.07 18.29
N PHE A 514 23.92 2.74 18.74
CA PHE A 514 23.62 4.12 18.37
C PHE A 514 24.65 5.11 18.89
N TRP A 515 25.17 4.93 20.11
CA TRP A 515 26.25 5.79 20.59
C TRP A 515 27.55 5.59 19.83
N SER A 516 27.86 4.36 19.40
CA SER A 516 29.03 4.15 18.54
C SER A 516 28.91 4.90 17.20
N ILE A 517 27.72 4.87 16.57
CA ILE A 517 27.43 5.67 15.36
C ILE A 517 27.51 7.17 15.67
N ALA A 518 26.90 7.61 16.77
CA ALA A 518 26.87 9.00 17.17
C ALA A 518 28.28 9.58 17.34
N TRP A 519 29.22 8.79 17.86
CA TRP A 519 30.62 9.17 17.96
C TRP A 519 31.33 9.21 16.60
N LEU A 520 31.12 8.20 15.74
CA LEU A 520 31.77 8.14 14.42
C LEU A 520 31.37 9.30 13.49
N TYR A 521 30.14 9.81 13.64
CA TYR A 521 29.57 10.92 12.88
C TYR A 521 29.31 12.18 13.74
N ARG A 522 30.08 12.36 14.81
CA ARG A 522 29.88 13.49 15.75
C ARG A 522 29.92 14.86 15.08
N GLU A 523 30.82 15.06 14.12
CA GLU A 523 30.95 16.35 13.42
C GLU A 523 29.74 16.62 12.52
N ASP A 524 29.27 15.63 11.74
CA ASP A 524 28.01 15.73 10.99
C ASP A 524 26.84 16.12 11.92
N TYR A 525 26.71 15.46 13.08
CA TYR A 525 25.63 15.77 14.03
C TYR A 525 25.73 17.19 14.58
N LYS A 526 26.95 17.67 14.83
CA LYS A 526 27.23 19.04 15.28
C LYS A 526 26.85 20.07 14.20
N GLU A 527 27.22 19.84 12.94
CA GLU A 527 26.84 20.69 11.79
C GLU A 527 25.32 20.73 11.57
N GLY A 528 24.64 19.61 11.78
CA GLY A 528 23.19 19.49 11.73
C GLY A 528 22.45 20.15 12.91
N GLY A 529 23.18 20.68 13.91
CA GLY A 529 22.61 21.28 15.13
C GLY A 529 21.95 20.26 16.06
N MET A 530 22.40 18.99 16.02
CA MET A 530 21.86 17.91 16.84
C MET A 530 22.55 17.86 18.21
N ARG A 531 21.76 17.65 19.26
CA ARG A 531 22.22 17.49 20.65
C ARG A 531 22.42 16.01 20.98
N MET A 532 23.45 15.41 20.38
CA MET A 532 23.84 14.04 20.66
C MET A 532 24.80 14.00 21.85
N LEU A 533 24.78 12.92 22.65
CA LEU A 533 25.75 12.74 23.74
C LEU A 533 27.20 12.86 23.21
N SER A 534 27.48 12.36 22.00
CA SER A 534 28.78 12.46 21.35
C SER A 534 29.23 13.88 20.97
N VAL A 535 28.30 14.83 20.91
CA VAL A 535 28.58 16.25 20.60
C VAL A 535 28.82 17.02 21.89
N GLU A 536 28.07 16.71 22.96
CA GLU A 536 28.23 17.35 24.28
C GLU A 536 29.43 16.78 25.06
N ASP A 537 29.76 15.50 24.86
CA ASP A 537 30.87 14.80 25.51
C ASP A 537 32.16 14.95 24.70
N SER A 538 32.87 16.07 24.92
CA SER A 538 34.03 16.46 24.10
C SER A 538 35.18 15.43 24.09
N ASP A 539 35.45 14.77 25.22
CA ASP A 539 36.53 13.78 25.40
C ASP A 539 36.08 12.32 25.17
N GLY A 540 34.77 12.09 24.99
CA GLY A 540 34.18 10.76 24.77
C GLY A 540 34.16 9.85 25.99
N GLY A 541 34.56 10.35 27.17
CA GLY A 541 34.66 9.55 28.39
C GLY A 541 33.29 9.09 28.88
N MET A 542 32.30 9.98 28.88
CA MET A 542 30.94 9.64 29.31
C MET A 542 30.28 8.67 28.34
N LEU A 543 30.40 8.92 27.03
CA LEU A 543 29.86 8.07 25.98
C LEU A 543 30.47 6.66 26.02
N ALA A 544 31.78 6.56 26.20
CA ALA A 544 32.45 5.26 26.27
C ALA A 544 32.05 4.48 27.54
N ARG A 545 31.85 5.17 28.67
CA ARG A 545 31.29 4.55 29.88
C ARG A 545 29.86 4.07 29.68
N GLN A 546 29.01 4.86 29.02
CA GLN A 546 27.63 4.45 28.70
C GLN A 546 27.63 3.21 27.81
N ILE A 547 28.44 3.18 26.73
CA ILE A 547 28.57 1.99 25.87
C ILE A 547 28.86 0.73 26.70
N SER A 548 29.87 0.75 27.57
CA SER A 548 30.21 -0.42 28.41
C SER A 548 29.10 -0.80 29.38
N LEU A 549 28.49 0.18 30.06
CA LEU A 549 27.39 -0.08 31.00
C LEU A 549 26.20 -0.76 30.31
N TRP A 550 25.86 -0.30 29.11
CA TRP A 550 24.75 -0.89 28.35
C TRP A 550 25.13 -2.22 27.68
N CYS A 551 26.41 -2.50 27.42
CA CYS A 551 26.85 -3.87 27.10
C CYS A 551 26.67 -4.83 28.29
N VAL A 552 26.97 -4.39 29.52
CA VAL A 552 26.70 -5.20 30.73
C VAL A 552 25.19 -5.42 30.90
N ALA A 553 24.39 -4.37 30.75
CA ALA A 553 22.93 -4.47 30.82
C ALA A 553 22.37 -5.42 29.75
N LEU A 554 22.94 -5.40 28.53
CA LEU A 554 22.53 -6.30 27.45
C LEU A 554 22.86 -7.74 27.77
N MET A 555 24.05 -7.99 28.32
CA MET A 555 24.44 -9.34 28.73
C MET A 555 23.41 -9.90 29.72
N ILE A 556 23.05 -9.14 30.77
CA ILE A 556 22.02 -9.55 31.75
C ILE A 556 20.65 -9.75 31.07
N THR A 557 20.23 -8.78 30.26
CA THR A 557 18.92 -8.80 29.59
C THR A 557 18.80 -9.94 28.58
N SER A 558 19.91 -10.36 27.96
CA SER A 558 19.95 -11.47 27.02
C SER A 558 19.67 -12.83 27.68
N PHE A 559 19.75 -12.95 29.00
CA PHE A 559 19.36 -14.17 29.72
C PHE A 559 17.86 -14.24 30.04
N LEU A 560 17.11 -13.16 29.86
CA LEU A 560 15.67 -13.16 30.14
C LEU A 560 14.90 -14.27 29.41
N PRO A 561 15.19 -14.62 28.13
CA PRO A 561 14.52 -15.75 27.48
C PRO A 561 14.68 -17.08 28.23
N VAL A 562 15.82 -17.32 28.87
CA VAL A 562 16.04 -18.53 29.69
C VAL A 562 15.23 -18.46 30.98
N LEU A 563 15.25 -17.31 31.64
CA LEU A 563 14.58 -17.10 32.93
C LEU A 563 13.06 -17.20 32.83
N VAL A 564 12.47 -16.79 31.71
CA VAL A 564 11.01 -16.86 31.47
C VAL A 564 10.59 -18.17 30.80
N GLY A 565 11.51 -19.12 30.60
CA GLY A 565 11.22 -20.40 29.95
C GLY A 565 10.94 -20.32 28.44
N MET A 566 11.36 -19.24 27.79
CA MET A 566 11.26 -19.06 26.33
C MET A 566 12.35 -19.83 25.59
N ALA A 567 13.54 -20.00 26.18
CA ALA A 567 14.69 -20.64 25.55
C ALA A 567 15.44 -21.57 26.52
N GLY A 568 16.18 -22.52 25.98
CA GLY A 568 16.90 -23.55 26.71
C GLY A 568 18.40 -23.28 26.88
N ARG A 569 19.15 -24.37 27.08
CA ARG A 569 20.58 -24.33 27.38
C ARG A 569 21.42 -23.88 26.19
N THR A 570 21.03 -24.24 24.96
CA THR A 570 21.76 -23.87 23.76
C THR A 570 21.79 -22.35 23.60
N TYR A 571 20.64 -21.70 23.80
CA TYR A 571 20.56 -20.25 23.81
C TYR A 571 21.36 -19.63 24.96
N ALA A 572 21.30 -20.20 26.17
CA ALA A 572 22.03 -19.67 27.32
C ALA A 572 23.55 -19.60 27.07
N VAL A 573 24.15 -20.64 26.48
CA VAL A 573 25.59 -20.66 26.15
C VAL A 573 25.91 -19.65 25.05
N GLY A 574 25.09 -19.59 23.99
CA GLY A 574 25.26 -18.62 22.90
C GLY A 574 25.16 -17.17 23.38
N ALA A 575 24.15 -16.86 24.20
CA ALA A 575 23.94 -15.54 24.79
C ALA A 575 25.12 -15.12 25.69
N LEU A 576 25.67 -16.04 26.50
CA LEU A 576 26.85 -15.77 27.32
C LEU A 576 28.07 -15.43 26.45
N ALA A 577 28.37 -16.27 25.46
CA ALA A 577 29.55 -16.10 24.60
C ALA A 577 29.48 -14.79 23.80
N LEU A 578 28.33 -14.50 23.20
CA LEU A 578 28.09 -13.26 22.46
C LEU A 578 28.13 -12.05 23.40
N GLY A 579 27.54 -12.16 24.59
CA GLY A 579 27.51 -11.11 25.62
C GLY A 579 28.90 -10.71 26.08
N LEU A 580 29.75 -11.68 26.41
CA LEU A 580 31.15 -11.47 26.77
C LEU A 580 31.95 -10.83 25.63
N GLY A 581 31.78 -11.32 24.40
CA GLY A 581 32.45 -10.75 23.23
C GLY A 581 32.08 -9.29 22.99
N PHE A 582 30.80 -8.93 23.11
CA PHE A 582 30.37 -7.55 22.92
C PHE A 582 30.75 -6.64 24.09
N LEU A 583 30.72 -7.15 25.33
CA LEU A 583 31.23 -6.44 26.50
C LEU A 583 32.74 -6.17 26.37
N ALA A 584 33.52 -7.13 25.90
CA ALA A 584 34.95 -6.94 25.66
C ALA A 584 35.21 -5.79 24.66
N ALA A 585 34.44 -5.71 23.57
CA ALA A 585 34.52 -4.58 22.64
C ALA A 585 34.18 -3.24 23.32
N GLY A 586 33.17 -3.22 24.19
CA GLY A 586 32.81 -2.05 25.01
C GLY A 586 33.95 -1.60 25.93
N ILE A 587 34.56 -2.53 26.67
CA ILE A 587 35.69 -2.27 27.57
C ILE A 587 36.90 -1.75 26.80
N VAL A 588 37.25 -2.36 25.67
CA VAL A 588 38.34 -1.89 24.80
C VAL A 588 38.07 -0.45 24.35
N ASN A 589 36.82 -0.13 23.99
CA ASN A 589 36.45 1.24 23.65
C ASN A 589 36.52 2.21 24.83
N GLN A 590 36.16 1.78 26.04
CA GLN A 590 36.27 2.60 27.25
C GLN A 590 37.71 2.95 27.62
N VAL A 591 38.64 2.02 27.38
CA VAL A 591 40.08 2.24 27.63
C VAL A 591 40.73 3.06 26.52
N LYS A 592 40.52 2.70 25.25
CA LYS A 592 41.23 3.32 24.13
C LYS A 592 40.61 4.63 23.65
N ARG A 593 39.27 4.73 23.62
CA ARG A 593 38.50 5.92 23.17
C ARG A 593 38.90 6.46 21.78
N THR A 594 39.33 5.55 20.91
CA THR A 594 39.74 5.85 19.53
C THR A 594 38.58 5.64 18.55
N ARG A 595 38.66 6.26 17.37
CA ARG A 595 37.69 6.02 16.28
C ARG A 595 37.64 4.53 15.90
N GLU A 596 38.78 3.85 15.93
CA GLU A 596 38.94 2.43 15.62
C GLU A 596 38.26 1.56 16.68
N SER A 597 38.47 1.83 17.97
CA SER A 597 37.81 1.07 19.04
C SER A 597 36.30 1.25 19.03
N THR A 598 35.79 2.46 18.74
CA THR A 598 34.36 2.71 18.62
C THR A 598 33.76 2.04 17.39
N ARG A 599 34.50 2.04 16.28
CA ARG A 599 34.15 1.27 15.07
C ARG A 599 34.09 -0.23 15.38
N GLY A 600 34.97 -0.74 16.25
CA GLY A 600 34.91 -2.11 16.77
C GLY A 600 33.58 -2.45 17.46
N VAL A 601 33.10 -1.57 18.35
CA VAL A 601 31.77 -1.71 19.00
C VAL A 601 30.64 -1.74 17.97
N PHE A 602 30.70 -0.85 16.98
CA PHE A 602 29.71 -0.82 15.90
C PHE A 602 29.63 -2.16 15.14
N PHE A 603 30.75 -2.73 14.69
CA PHE A 603 30.74 -4.02 14.00
C PHE A 603 30.36 -5.18 14.92
N ALA A 604 30.84 -5.18 16.17
CA ALA A 604 30.45 -6.19 17.16
C ALA A 604 28.93 -6.20 17.37
N SER A 605 28.31 -5.03 17.50
CA SER A 605 26.85 -4.91 17.64
C SER A 605 26.08 -5.42 16.41
N LEU A 606 26.61 -5.21 15.20
CA LEU A 606 25.99 -5.64 13.95
C LEU A 606 26.02 -7.17 13.78
N LEU A 607 27.07 -7.82 14.28
CA LEU A 607 27.18 -9.28 14.33
C LEU A 607 26.37 -9.89 15.48
N TYR A 608 26.37 -9.22 16.64
CA TYR A 608 25.72 -9.71 17.86
C TYR A 608 24.24 -10.02 17.65
N LEU A 609 23.46 -9.07 17.10
CA LEU A 609 22.00 -9.21 17.05
C LEU A 609 21.52 -10.35 16.14
N PRO A 610 21.97 -10.47 14.87
CA PRO A 610 21.59 -11.61 14.03
C PRO A 610 21.99 -12.96 14.63
N LEU A 611 23.17 -13.05 15.24
CA LEU A 611 23.63 -14.28 15.89
C LEU A 611 22.79 -14.63 17.12
N LEU A 612 22.51 -13.66 17.98
CA LEU A 612 21.68 -13.89 19.17
C LEU A 612 20.25 -14.34 18.78
N LEU A 613 19.62 -13.66 17.82
CA LEU A 613 18.30 -14.05 17.32
C LEU A 613 18.33 -15.39 16.60
N GLY A 614 19.40 -15.70 15.86
CA GLY A 614 19.59 -16.98 15.18
C GLY A 614 19.69 -18.14 16.17
N VAL A 615 20.49 -17.99 17.22
CA VAL A 615 20.60 -19.02 18.29
C VAL A 615 19.27 -19.14 19.05
N LEU A 616 18.58 -18.03 19.32
CA LEU A 616 17.26 -18.06 19.97
C LEU A 616 16.25 -18.85 19.14
N LEU A 617 16.18 -18.57 17.84
CA LEU A 617 15.30 -19.30 16.93
C LEU A 617 15.66 -20.78 16.85
N PHE A 618 16.96 -21.10 16.75
CA PHE A 618 17.44 -22.49 16.68
C PHE A 618 17.12 -23.32 17.93
N ASP A 619 17.06 -22.69 19.11
CA ASP A 619 16.75 -23.42 20.34
C ASP A 619 15.23 -23.55 20.57
N VAL A 620 14.43 -22.66 19.97
CA VAL A 620 12.96 -22.64 20.07
C VAL A 620 12.30 -23.57 19.05
N TRP A 621 12.91 -23.76 17.89
CA TRP A 621 12.42 -24.58 16.77
C TRP A 621 13.22 -25.85 16.61
#